data_AF-A0A433BMF0-F1
#
_entry.id   AF-A0A433BMF0-F1
#
_cell.length_a   1.000
_cell.length_b   1.000
_cell.length_c   1.000
_cell.angle_alpha   90.00
_cell.angle_beta   90.00
_cell.angle_gamma   90.00
#
_symmetry.space_group_name_H-M   'P 1'
#
loop_
_entity.id
_entity.type
_entity.pdbx_description
1 polymer ?
#
loop_
_entity_poly.entity_id
_entity_poly.type
_entity_poly.pdbx_seq_one_letter_code
_entity_poly.pdbx_strand_id
1 'polypeptide(L)'
;IVQFTDHVASLSQVFADSSTDVARSLDALSGALTQVKSFLAKNNPAISGQVAKLTDFTSLLTQHDQDIEQVLHVAPNALANFYNIYNPAQGSIGAILSLPNFANPVQFLCAGVFDAGGTPDYYKRTEICRQRMAPVLKRIMMNFPPVLFHPINTITAYKDQITYDTPATEAKAQTPVSQLQWQPLPGPTTPTTPAATDLSTLLLPNPTLPPAPRGDMTTAAPGGPAMPAVPDQPFSATPPVPGPHQ
;
A
#
# COMPACT_ATOMS: atom_id res chain seq x y z
N ILE A 1 -72.33 -39.38 59.02
CA ILE A 1 -72.64 -37.93 58.93
C ILE A 1 -71.40 -37.07 59.18
N VAL A 2 -70.65 -37.30 60.26
CA VAL A 2 -69.43 -36.52 60.59
C VAL A 2 -68.37 -36.58 59.47
N GLN A 3 -68.04 -37.76 58.95
CA GLN A 3 -67.08 -37.91 57.84
C GLN A 3 -67.45 -37.16 56.55
N PHE A 4 -68.75 -37.06 56.21
CA PHE A 4 -69.17 -36.36 55.00
C PHE A 4 -69.00 -34.84 55.17
N THR A 5 -69.37 -34.31 56.34
CA THR A 5 -69.16 -32.91 56.68
C THR A 5 -67.68 -32.55 56.71
N ASP A 6 -66.82 -33.43 57.25
CA ASP A 6 -65.37 -33.24 57.25
C ASP A 6 -64.77 -33.23 55.83
N HIS A 7 -65.24 -34.11 54.95
CA HIS A 7 -64.79 -34.13 53.55
C HIS A 7 -65.21 -32.88 52.78
N VAL A 8 -66.43 -32.37 52.98
CA VAL A 8 -66.90 -31.14 52.33
C VAL A 8 -66.16 -29.91 52.87
N ALA A 9 -65.86 -29.87 54.17
CA ALA A 9 -65.06 -28.82 54.78
C ALA A 9 -63.61 -28.81 54.25
N SER A 10 -62.98 -29.99 54.13
CA SER A 10 -61.63 -30.15 53.58
C SER A 10 -61.55 -29.76 52.10
N LEU A 11 -62.53 -30.17 51.27
CA LEU A 11 -62.58 -29.76 49.86
C LEU A 11 -62.75 -28.24 49.72
N SER A 12 -63.55 -27.61 50.57
CA SER A 12 -63.75 -26.16 50.56
C SER A 12 -62.48 -25.40 50.96
N GLN A 13 -61.71 -25.93 51.91
CA GLN A 13 -60.40 -25.38 52.27
C GLN A 13 -59.39 -25.52 51.12
N VAL A 14 -59.26 -26.70 50.51
CA VAL A 14 -58.33 -26.92 49.38
C VAL A 14 -58.66 -26.01 48.19
N PHE A 15 -59.94 -25.79 47.92
CA PHE A 15 -60.37 -24.89 46.85
C PHE A 15 -60.06 -23.42 47.17
N ALA A 16 -60.26 -23.00 48.43
CA ALA A 16 -59.89 -21.67 48.90
C ALA A 16 -58.37 -21.43 48.86
N ASP A 17 -57.58 -22.42 49.27
CA ASP A 17 -56.12 -22.39 49.20
C ASP A 17 -55.63 -22.32 47.74
N SER A 18 -56.21 -23.14 46.86
CA SER A 18 -55.90 -23.12 45.41
C SER A 18 -56.22 -21.77 44.77
N SER A 19 -57.37 -21.16 45.13
CA SER A 19 -57.72 -19.82 44.63
C SER A 19 -56.73 -18.75 45.11
N THR A 20 -56.24 -18.87 46.34
CA THR A 20 -55.27 -17.95 46.91
C THR A 20 -53.89 -18.12 46.27
N ASP A 21 -53.49 -19.36 45.97
CA ASP A 21 -52.24 -19.67 45.26
C ASP A 21 -52.24 -19.15 43.81
N VAL A 22 -53.36 -19.27 43.10
CA VAL A 22 -53.52 -18.70 41.75
C VAL A 22 -53.45 -17.18 41.79
N ALA A 23 -54.13 -16.52 42.74
CA ALA A 23 -54.06 -15.08 42.91
C ALA A 23 -52.61 -14.61 43.17
N ARG A 24 -51.89 -15.29 44.08
CA ARG A 24 -50.46 -14.99 44.35
C ARG A 24 -49.58 -15.21 43.12
N SER A 25 -49.86 -16.23 42.31
CA SER A 25 -49.10 -16.51 41.08
C SER A 25 -49.32 -15.44 40.00
N LEU A 26 -50.56 -14.96 39.85
CA LEU A 26 -50.89 -13.87 38.94
C LEU A 26 -50.27 -12.53 39.38
N ASP A 27 -50.26 -12.24 40.69
CA ASP A 27 -49.58 -11.06 41.23
C ASP A 27 -48.07 -11.14 41.03
N ALA A 28 -47.45 -12.31 41.26
CA ALA A 28 -46.04 -12.52 41.00
C ALA A 28 -45.70 -12.36 39.51
N LEU A 29 -46.55 -12.86 38.61
CA LEU A 29 -46.39 -12.68 37.16
C LEU A 29 -46.52 -11.20 36.76
N SER A 30 -47.51 -10.48 37.30
CA SER A 30 -47.70 -9.05 37.09
C SER A 30 -46.48 -8.24 37.56
N GLY A 31 -45.94 -8.60 38.73
CA GLY A 31 -44.71 -8.03 39.27
C GLY A 31 -43.50 -8.30 38.37
N ALA A 32 -43.34 -9.54 37.90
CA ALA A 32 -42.26 -9.93 36.99
C ALA A 32 -42.34 -9.18 35.64
N LEU A 33 -43.53 -9.06 35.05
CA LEU A 33 -43.74 -8.30 33.81
C LEU A 33 -43.44 -6.81 34.00
N THR A 34 -43.77 -6.24 35.16
CA THR A 34 -43.44 -4.86 35.50
C THR A 34 -41.93 -4.65 35.63
N GLN A 35 -41.22 -5.60 36.24
CA GLN A 35 -39.75 -5.57 36.33
C GLN A 35 -39.10 -5.67 34.96
N VAL A 36 -39.58 -6.57 34.09
CA VAL A 36 -39.10 -6.69 32.70
C VAL A 36 -39.32 -5.38 31.94
N LYS A 37 -40.51 -4.78 32.04
CA LYS A 37 -40.80 -3.47 31.42
C LYS A 37 -39.85 -2.37 31.94
N SER A 38 -39.59 -2.33 33.24
CA SER A 38 -38.66 -1.38 33.85
C SER A 38 -37.21 -1.61 33.40
N PHE A 39 -36.79 -2.87 33.31
CA PHE A 39 -35.46 -3.23 32.79
C PHE A 39 -35.30 -2.80 31.33
N LEU A 40 -36.28 -3.09 30.47
CA LEU A 40 -36.25 -2.62 29.08
C LEU A 40 -36.21 -1.10 29.01
N ALA A 41 -37.06 -0.39 29.76
CA ALA A 41 -37.09 1.07 29.76
C ALA A 41 -35.76 1.68 30.20
N LYS A 42 -35.06 1.08 31.16
CA LYS A 42 -33.74 1.54 31.63
C LYS A 42 -32.62 1.29 30.62
N ASN A 43 -32.64 0.16 29.92
CA ASN A 43 -31.53 -0.24 29.04
C ASN A 43 -31.69 0.19 27.57
N ASN A 44 -32.93 0.40 27.11
CA ASN A 44 -33.20 0.79 25.72
C ASN A 44 -32.48 2.09 25.29
N PRO A 45 -32.40 3.16 26.12
CA PRO A 45 -31.63 4.35 25.77
C PRO A 45 -30.14 4.08 25.53
N ALA A 46 -29.53 3.18 26.31
CA ALA A 46 -28.11 2.83 26.14
C ALA A 46 -27.88 2.03 24.85
N ILE A 47 -28.75 1.06 24.57
CA ILE A 47 -28.67 0.23 23.36
C ILE A 47 -28.91 1.08 22.11
N SER A 48 -29.98 1.87 22.10
CA SER A 48 -30.29 2.76 20.97
C SER A 48 -29.20 3.81 20.73
N GLY A 49 -28.62 4.36 21.79
CA GLY A 49 -27.47 5.26 21.67
C GLY A 49 -26.22 4.59 21.08
N GLN A 50 -25.94 3.33 21.42
CA GLN A 50 -24.84 2.58 20.83
C GLN A 50 -25.08 2.25 19.35
N VAL A 51 -26.31 1.84 19.01
CA VAL A 51 -26.70 1.57 17.61
C VAL A 51 -26.63 2.84 16.77
N ALA A 52 -27.05 3.98 17.32
CA ALA A 52 -26.93 5.28 16.66
C ALA A 52 -25.45 5.62 16.39
N LYS A 53 -24.58 5.52 17.40
CA LYS A 53 -23.14 5.75 17.24
C LYS A 53 -22.48 4.81 16.23
N LEU A 54 -22.86 3.54 16.23
CA LEU A 54 -22.34 2.57 15.27
C LEU A 54 -22.79 2.91 13.85
N THR A 55 -24.04 3.36 13.70
CA THR A 55 -24.60 3.83 12.44
C THR A 55 -23.86 5.07 11.96
N ASP A 56 -23.62 6.04 12.84
CA ASP A 56 -22.85 7.26 12.54
C ASP A 56 -21.42 6.92 12.12
N PHE A 57 -20.75 6.01 12.83
CA PHE A 57 -19.40 5.56 12.47
C PHE A 57 -19.37 4.85 11.12
N THR A 58 -20.32 3.94 10.87
CA THR A 58 -20.41 3.22 9.59
C THR A 58 -20.76 4.17 8.45
N SER A 59 -21.63 5.16 8.70
CA SER A 59 -21.95 6.23 7.78
C SER A 59 -20.73 7.08 7.46
N LEU A 60 -19.93 7.45 8.46
CA LEU A 60 -18.67 8.16 8.24
C LEU A 60 -17.68 7.33 7.42
N LEU A 61 -17.56 6.04 7.72
CA LEU A 61 -16.66 5.13 7.01
C LEU A 61 -17.07 4.96 5.54
N THR A 62 -18.37 4.89 5.27
CA THR A 62 -18.92 4.80 3.91
C THR A 62 -18.91 6.14 3.17
N GLN A 63 -18.99 7.27 3.87
CA GLN A 63 -18.82 8.61 3.27
C GLN A 63 -17.37 8.88 2.86
N HIS A 64 -16.40 8.27 3.54
CA HIS A 64 -14.96 8.42 3.29
C HIS A 64 -14.32 7.16 2.68
N ASP A 65 -15.10 6.29 2.06
CA ASP A 65 -14.59 5.04 1.48
C ASP A 65 -13.52 5.28 0.40
N GLN A 66 -13.75 6.26 -0.47
CA GLN A 66 -12.81 6.69 -1.50
C GLN A 66 -11.50 7.26 -0.94
N ASP A 67 -11.58 8.02 0.15
CA ASP A 67 -10.39 8.56 0.82
C ASP A 67 -9.56 7.44 1.44
N ILE A 68 -10.21 6.47 2.09
CA ILE A 68 -9.58 5.29 2.67
C ILE A 68 -8.94 4.44 1.57
N GLU A 69 -9.64 4.21 0.46
CA GLU A 69 -9.12 3.50 -0.70
C GLU A 69 -7.88 4.21 -1.26
N GLN A 70 -7.94 5.53 -1.44
CA GLN A 70 -6.82 6.31 -1.94
C GLN A 70 -5.60 6.21 -1.00
N VAL A 71 -5.82 6.28 0.30
CA VAL A 71 -4.75 6.09 1.29
C VAL A 71 -4.20 4.67 1.21
N LEU A 72 -5.03 3.63 1.16
CA LEU A 72 -4.59 2.24 1.05
C LEU A 72 -3.87 1.94 -0.27
N HIS A 73 -4.18 2.66 -1.34
CA HIS A 73 -3.54 2.52 -2.64
C HIS A 73 -2.18 3.24 -2.69
N VAL A 74 -2.09 4.43 -2.10
CA VAL A 74 -0.84 5.23 -2.12
C VAL A 74 0.11 4.86 -0.99
N ALA A 75 -0.40 4.47 0.19
CA ALA A 75 0.40 4.22 1.38
C ALA A 75 1.48 3.14 1.20
N PRO A 76 1.23 1.99 0.55
CA PRO A 76 2.27 0.98 0.35
C PRO A 76 3.45 1.53 -0.46
N ASN A 77 3.17 2.28 -1.51
CA ASN A 77 4.20 2.91 -2.34
C ASN A 77 4.92 4.03 -1.57
N ALA A 78 4.18 4.87 -0.85
CA ALA A 78 4.77 5.94 -0.05
C ALA A 78 5.70 5.38 1.04
N LEU A 79 5.27 4.33 1.74
CA LEU A 79 6.07 3.66 2.77
C LEU A 79 7.29 2.96 2.18
N ALA A 80 7.13 2.25 1.06
CA ALA A 80 8.26 1.61 0.38
C ALA A 80 9.28 2.66 -0.09
N ASN A 81 8.83 3.74 -0.71
CA ASN A 81 9.72 4.83 -1.13
C ASN A 81 10.41 5.47 0.08
N PHE A 82 9.68 5.75 1.16
CA PHE A 82 10.24 6.28 2.40
C PHE A 82 11.30 5.36 3.00
N TYR A 83 11.04 4.05 3.07
CA TYR A 83 12.00 3.06 3.55
C TYR A 83 13.28 3.04 2.70
N ASN A 84 13.15 3.16 1.37
CA ASN A 84 14.30 3.19 0.45
C ASN A 84 15.15 4.45 0.58
N ILE A 85 14.58 5.58 0.99
CA ILE A 85 15.30 6.85 1.14
C ILE A 85 15.67 7.15 2.60
N TYR A 86 15.21 6.39 3.58
CA TYR A 86 15.51 6.67 4.98
C TYR A 86 16.90 6.15 5.38
N ASN A 87 17.73 7.05 5.91
CA ASN A 87 19.05 6.72 6.45
C ASN A 87 19.00 6.67 7.99
N PRO A 88 18.87 5.48 8.61
CA PRO A 88 18.83 5.36 10.07
C PRO A 88 20.09 5.87 10.78
N ALA A 89 21.26 5.82 10.14
CA ALA A 89 22.49 6.30 10.75
C ALA A 89 22.49 7.81 11.05
N GLN A 90 21.66 8.59 10.34
CA GLN A 90 21.55 10.05 10.47
C GLN A 90 20.15 10.52 10.87
N GLY A 91 19.19 9.60 11.01
CA GLY A 91 17.79 9.93 11.26
C GLY A 91 17.19 10.85 10.19
N SER A 92 17.66 10.73 8.94
CA SER A 92 17.37 11.68 7.87
C SER A 92 16.86 10.97 6.61
N ILE A 93 16.14 11.73 5.79
CA ILE A 93 15.73 11.31 4.45
C ILE A 93 16.88 11.62 3.50
N GLY A 94 17.43 10.58 2.88
CA GLY A 94 18.47 10.64 1.87
C GLY A 94 18.01 11.44 0.66
N ALA A 95 18.42 12.70 0.60
CA ALA A 95 18.37 13.51 -0.60
C ALA A 95 19.75 13.42 -1.27
N ILE A 96 19.83 12.67 -2.36
CA ILE A 96 21.02 12.71 -3.19
C ILE A 96 20.99 14.05 -3.92
N LEU A 97 21.97 14.91 -3.66
CA LEU A 97 22.20 16.09 -4.48
C LEU A 97 22.70 15.64 -5.84
N SER A 98 21.76 15.30 -6.73
CA SER A 98 22.06 15.20 -8.15
C SER A 98 22.17 16.63 -8.66
N LEU A 99 23.39 17.08 -8.89
CA LEU A 99 23.62 18.32 -9.64
C LEU A 99 22.91 18.15 -10.97
N PRO A 100 21.86 18.95 -11.27
CA PRO A 100 21.08 18.77 -12.48
C PRO A 100 22.02 18.97 -13.65
N ASN A 101 22.30 17.87 -14.33
CA ASN A 101 22.50 17.79 -15.76
C ASN A 101 23.36 18.92 -16.34
N PHE A 102 24.64 18.65 -16.59
CA PHE A 102 25.54 19.52 -17.36
C PHE A 102 25.09 19.71 -18.83
N ALA A 103 23.81 19.47 -19.18
CA ALA A 103 23.20 19.89 -20.44
C ALA A 103 23.22 21.40 -20.64
N ASN A 104 23.19 22.21 -19.57
CA ASN A 104 23.32 23.66 -19.68
C ASN A 104 24.27 24.26 -18.62
N PRO A 105 25.59 24.05 -18.78
CA PRO A 105 26.56 24.56 -17.84
C PRO A 105 26.65 26.10 -17.91
N VAL A 106 26.18 26.70 -19.01
CA VAL A 106 26.17 28.16 -19.18
C VAL A 106 25.15 28.79 -18.23
N GLN A 107 23.98 28.16 -18.08
CA GLN A 107 22.99 28.59 -17.12
C GLN A 107 23.48 28.39 -15.68
N PHE A 108 24.07 27.24 -15.38
CA PHE A 108 24.63 27.00 -14.04
C PHE A 108 25.74 28.00 -13.66
N LEU A 109 26.70 28.23 -14.55
CA LEU A 109 27.89 29.01 -14.24
C LEU A 109 27.71 30.53 -14.46
N CYS A 110 27.03 30.95 -15.53
CA CYS A 110 26.85 32.38 -15.82
C CYS A 110 25.60 32.94 -15.15
N ALA A 111 24.47 32.24 -15.14
CA ALA A 111 23.27 32.73 -14.43
C ALA A 111 23.38 32.48 -12.93
N GLY A 112 23.83 31.29 -12.49
CA GLY A 112 23.95 30.98 -11.06
C GLY A 112 24.89 31.91 -10.28
N VAL A 113 25.96 32.42 -10.91
CA VAL A 113 26.95 33.29 -10.24
C VAL A 113 26.60 34.78 -10.34
N PHE A 114 26.05 35.23 -11.47
CA PHE A 114 25.82 36.65 -11.71
C PHE A 114 24.36 37.06 -11.54
N ASP A 115 23.37 36.23 -11.88
CA ASP A 115 21.94 36.55 -11.78
C ASP A 115 21.44 36.68 -10.33
N ALA A 116 22.13 36.02 -9.39
CA ALA A 116 21.86 36.13 -7.94
C ALA A 116 22.02 37.55 -7.37
N GLY A 117 22.72 38.45 -8.08
CA GLY A 117 22.98 39.82 -7.63
C GLY A 117 21.85 40.81 -7.88
N GLY A 118 20.83 40.48 -8.70
CA GLY A 118 19.59 41.26 -8.89
C GLY A 118 19.70 42.69 -9.45
N THR A 119 20.90 43.25 -9.61
CA THR A 119 21.10 44.62 -10.12
C THR A 119 21.33 44.67 -11.65
N PRO A 120 21.03 45.80 -12.32
CA PRO A 120 21.22 45.99 -13.77
C PRO A 120 22.62 45.65 -14.29
N ASP A 121 23.66 45.86 -13.47
CA ASP A 121 25.05 45.59 -13.85
C ASP A 121 25.38 44.10 -13.87
N TYR A 122 24.68 43.29 -13.06
CA TYR A 122 24.84 41.84 -13.06
C TYR A 122 24.29 41.20 -14.34
N TYR A 123 23.19 41.72 -14.90
CA TYR A 123 22.68 41.24 -16.18
C TYR A 123 23.67 41.50 -17.32
N LYS A 124 24.36 42.65 -17.33
CA LYS A 124 25.44 42.94 -18.29
C LYS A 124 26.60 41.96 -18.16
N ARG A 125 27.02 41.65 -16.92
CA ARG A 125 28.10 40.67 -16.66
C ARG A 125 27.70 39.25 -17.05
N THR A 126 26.43 38.89 -16.85
CA THR A 126 25.88 37.60 -17.27
C THR A 126 25.96 37.44 -18.78
N GLU A 127 25.61 38.48 -19.55
CA GLU A 127 25.68 38.43 -21.01
C GLU A 127 27.13 38.37 -21.51
N ILE A 128 28.07 39.10 -20.89
CA ILE A 128 29.51 39.00 -21.20
C ILE A 128 30.03 37.59 -20.89
N CYS A 129 29.64 37.00 -19.75
CA CYS A 129 29.97 35.63 -19.39
C CYS A 129 29.46 34.66 -20.46
N ARG A 130 28.20 34.81 -20.89
CA ARG A 130 27.58 33.98 -21.93
C ARG A 130 28.35 34.07 -23.25
N GLN A 131 28.68 35.28 -23.70
CA GLN A 131 29.42 35.50 -24.95
C GLN A 131 30.83 34.90 -24.93
N ARG A 132 31.52 34.96 -23.79
CA ARG A 132 32.91 34.49 -23.67
C ARG A 132 33.03 32.99 -23.35
N MET A 133 32.13 32.48 -22.51
CA MET A 133 32.22 31.12 -21.97
C MET A 133 31.38 30.10 -22.74
N ALA A 134 30.29 30.50 -23.42
CA ALA A 134 29.43 29.55 -24.14
C ALA A 134 30.18 28.64 -25.15
N PRO A 135 31.16 29.11 -25.94
CA PRO A 135 31.88 28.25 -26.88
C PRO A 135 32.72 27.15 -26.20
N VAL A 136 33.27 27.45 -25.01
CA VAL A 136 34.06 26.50 -24.23
C VAL A 136 33.14 25.56 -23.46
N LEU A 137 32.09 26.09 -22.85
CA LEU A 137 31.16 25.33 -22.03
C LEU A 137 30.29 24.36 -22.85
N LYS A 138 30.01 24.68 -24.11
CA LYS A 138 29.35 23.76 -25.04
C LYS A 138 30.16 22.48 -25.29
N ARG A 139 31.48 22.50 -25.11
CA ARG A 139 32.34 21.31 -25.28
C ARG A 139 32.36 20.37 -24.08
N ILE A 140 31.91 20.85 -22.93
CA ILE A 140 31.76 20.05 -21.70
C ILE A 140 30.29 19.77 -21.37
N MET A 141 29.38 20.07 -22.31
CA MET A 141 27.97 19.72 -22.17
C MET A 141 27.82 18.20 -22.21
N MET A 142 27.32 17.64 -21.12
CA MET A 142 27.07 16.20 -20.98
C MET A 142 25.88 16.01 -20.06
N ASN A 143 25.00 15.06 -20.43
CA ASN A 143 23.77 14.84 -19.70
C ASN A 143 24.06 14.34 -18.27
N PHE A 144 25.03 13.44 -18.19
CA PHE A 144 25.62 12.93 -16.96
C PHE A 144 27.13 12.89 -17.17
N PRO A 145 27.92 13.67 -16.41
CA PRO A 145 29.37 13.54 -16.45
C PRO A 145 29.78 12.08 -16.19
N PRO A 146 30.71 11.50 -16.97
CA PRO A 146 31.20 10.13 -16.74
C PRO A 146 32.13 10.03 -15.52
N VAL A 147 31.96 10.95 -14.58
CA VAL A 147 32.56 10.90 -13.25
C VAL A 147 31.42 10.60 -12.30
N LEU A 148 31.47 9.42 -11.68
CA LEU A 148 30.56 9.05 -10.60
C LEU A 148 30.97 9.85 -9.36
N PHE A 149 30.64 11.13 -9.36
CA PHE A 149 30.95 12.04 -8.27
C PHE A 149 29.82 11.98 -7.25
N HIS A 150 30.01 11.11 -6.25
CA HIS A 150 29.21 11.10 -5.02
C HIS A 150 30.01 11.85 -3.94
N PRO A 151 29.88 13.19 -3.85
CA PRO A 151 30.66 13.99 -2.90
C PRO A 151 30.38 13.64 -1.45
N ILE A 152 29.24 12.99 -1.19
CA ILE A 152 28.80 12.61 0.14
C ILE A 152 28.59 11.09 0.17
N ASN A 153 29.62 10.36 0.58
CA ASN A 153 29.46 8.96 0.97
C ASN A 153 28.99 8.93 2.42
N THR A 154 27.68 8.91 2.64
CA THR A 154 27.10 8.78 3.97
C THR A 154 26.98 7.32 4.38
N ILE A 155 27.28 7.01 5.64
CA ILE A 155 26.82 5.76 6.25
C ILE A 155 25.29 5.82 6.28
N THR A 156 24.63 4.82 5.70
CA THR A 156 23.16 4.73 5.64
C THR A 156 22.59 4.03 6.87
N ALA A 157 23.25 2.96 7.35
CA ALA A 157 22.90 2.23 8.57
C ALA A 157 24.15 1.70 9.29
N TYR A 158 24.13 1.68 10.62
CA TYR A 158 25.14 0.98 11.43
C TYR A 158 24.77 -0.50 11.62
N LYS A 159 25.73 -1.35 12.01
CA LYS A 159 25.51 -2.80 12.17
C LYS A 159 24.44 -3.13 13.23
N ASP A 160 24.34 -2.33 14.27
CA ASP A 160 23.33 -2.43 15.34
C ASP A 160 21.93 -1.94 14.91
N GLN A 161 21.82 -1.32 13.72
CA GLN A 161 20.56 -0.79 13.18
C GLN A 161 19.95 -1.67 12.08
N ILE A 162 20.58 -2.81 11.75
CA ILE A 162 20.10 -3.74 10.72
C ILE A 162 19.61 -5.01 11.39
N THR A 163 18.31 -5.28 11.31
CA THR A 163 17.72 -6.56 11.68
C THR A 163 17.46 -7.38 10.42
N TYR A 164 18.01 -8.59 10.37
CA TYR A 164 17.80 -9.50 9.27
C TYR A 164 16.62 -10.42 9.56
N ASP A 165 15.80 -10.65 8.54
CA ASP A 165 14.62 -11.52 8.62
C ASP A 165 15.02 -13.01 8.65
N THR A 166 16.13 -13.37 7.99
CA THR A 166 16.64 -14.76 7.98
C THR A 166 18.16 -14.84 8.15
N PRO A 167 18.68 -15.95 8.73
CA PRO A 167 20.12 -16.20 8.82
C PRO A 167 20.80 -16.27 7.45
N ALA A 168 20.08 -16.71 6.42
CA ALA A 168 20.58 -16.75 5.05
C ALA A 168 20.77 -15.32 4.47
N THR A 169 19.87 -14.39 4.79
CA THR A 169 19.99 -12.97 4.42
C THR A 169 21.16 -12.31 5.14
N GLU A 170 21.32 -12.58 6.44
CA GLU A 170 22.46 -12.09 7.22
C GLU A 170 23.79 -12.59 6.65
N ALA A 171 23.90 -13.88 6.33
CA ALA A 171 25.10 -14.45 5.72
C ALA A 171 25.44 -13.80 4.36
N LYS A 172 24.43 -13.47 3.55
CA LYS A 172 24.63 -12.74 2.28
C LYS A 172 25.11 -11.30 2.52
N ALA A 173 24.59 -10.62 3.54
CA ALA A 173 25.01 -9.26 3.87
C ALA A 173 26.45 -9.16 4.39
N GLN A 174 27.00 -10.25 4.93
CA GLN A 174 28.40 -10.33 5.35
C GLN A 174 29.38 -10.50 4.18
N THR A 175 28.91 -10.90 2.99
CA THR A 175 29.79 -10.99 1.81
C THR A 175 30.05 -9.60 1.25
N PRO A 176 31.30 -9.09 1.27
CA PRO A 176 31.59 -7.84 0.57
C PRO A 176 31.44 -8.11 -0.91
N VAL A 177 30.35 -7.63 -1.51
CA VAL A 177 30.23 -7.52 -2.97
C VAL A 177 31.17 -6.41 -3.43
N SER A 178 32.47 -6.72 -3.48
CA SER A 178 33.50 -5.83 -4.01
C SER A 178 33.34 -5.53 -5.51
N GLN A 179 32.39 -6.20 -6.16
CA GLN A 179 32.11 -6.08 -7.58
C GLN A 179 30.61 -5.93 -7.79
N LEU A 180 30.11 -4.69 -7.70
CA LEU A 180 28.97 -4.29 -8.51
C LEU A 180 29.44 -4.33 -9.98
N GLN A 181 29.45 -5.52 -10.56
CA GLN A 181 29.76 -5.70 -11.97
C GLN A 181 28.57 -5.08 -12.72
N TRP A 182 28.83 -4.01 -13.47
CA TRP A 182 27.80 -3.35 -14.27
C TRP A 182 27.24 -4.40 -15.23
N GLN A 183 26.00 -4.84 -15.00
CA GLN A 183 25.33 -5.77 -15.89
C GLN A 183 24.67 -4.91 -16.96
N PRO A 184 25.23 -4.85 -18.19
CA PRO A 184 24.62 -4.04 -19.22
C PRO A 184 23.22 -4.58 -19.50
N LEU A 185 22.23 -3.70 -19.40
CA LEU A 185 20.92 -3.97 -19.97
C LEU A 185 21.18 -4.34 -21.44
N PRO A 186 20.61 -5.44 -21.97
CA PRO A 186 20.72 -5.74 -23.38
C PRO A 186 20.28 -4.49 -24.13
N GLY A 187 21.24 -3.83 -24.80
CA GLY A 187 20.93 -2.65 -25.57
C GLY A 187 19.81 -3.02 -26.55
N PRO A 188 18.89 -2.10 -26.87
CA PRO A 188 17.95 -2.35 -27.95
C PRO A 188 18.78 -2.83 -29.14
N THR A 189 18.47 -4.02 -29.64
CA THR A 189 19.09 -4.54 -30.85
C THR A 189 18.82 -3.50 -31.92
N THR A 190 19.86 -2.73 -32.27
CA THR A 190 19.75 -1.84 -33.41
C THR A 190 19.38 -2.73 -34.58
N PRO A 191 18.24 -2.47 -35.26
CA PRO A 191 17.88 -3.24 -36.43
C PRO A 191 19.09 -3.24 -37.35
N THR A 192 19.65 -4.41 -37.61
CA THR A 192 20.73 -4.52 -38.59
C THR A 192 20.09 -4.22 -39.92
N THR A 193 20.21 -2.97 -40.37
CA THR A 193 19.83 -2.59 -41.73
C THR A 193 20.60 -3.50 -42.68
N PRO A 194 19.91 -4.34 -43.47
CA PRO A 194 20.56 -5.09 -44.53
C PRO A 194 21.28 -4.09 -45.43
N ALA A 195 22.48 -4.43 -45.91
CA ALA A 195 23.34 -3.54 -46.71
C ALA A 195 22.75 -3.14 -48.08
N ALA A 196 21.45 -3.35 -48.32
CA ALA A 196 20.76 -3.14 -49.59
C ALA A 196 19.36 -2.49 -49.45
N THR A 197 19.04 -1.80 -48.35
CA THR A 197 17.82 -0.98 -48.28
C THR A 197 18.05 0.39 -48.91
N ASP A 198 17.67 0.54 -50.18
CA ASP A 198 17.43 1.84 -50.81
C ASP A 198 16.15 2.46 -50.23
N LEU A 199 16.16 3.78 -49.97
CA LEU A 199 15.05 4.55 -49.38
C LEU A 199 13.73 4.35 -50.13
N SER A 200 13.81 4.07 -51.42
CA SER A 200 12.67 3.72 -52.27
C SER A 200 11.86 2.51 -51.75
N THR A 201 12.50 1.54 -51.10
CA THR A 201 11.83 0.35 -50.53
C THR A 201 11.11 0.60 -49.19
N LEU A 202 11.39 1.72 -48.52
CA LEU A 202 10.73 2.14 -47.28
C LEU A 202 9.48 3.01 -47.53
N LEU A 203 9.32 3.54 -48.74
CA LEU A 203 8.16 4.37 -49.13
C LEU A 203 7.04 3.59 -49.83
N LEU A 204 7.25 2.31 -50.18
CA LEU A 204 6.18 1.47 -50.70
C LEU A 204 5.57 0.62 -49.57
N PRO A 205 4.23 0.53 -49.46
CA PRO A 205 3.59 -0.40 -48.54
C PRO A 205 3.97 -1.82 -48.94
N ASN A 206 4.76 -2.51 -48.11
CA ASN A 206 5.15 -3.89 -48.38
C ASN A 206 3.97 -4.83 -48.06
N PRO A 207 3.34 -5.51 -49.04
CA PRO A 207 2.11 -6.27 -48.83
C PRO A 207 2.32 -7.63 -48.16
N THR A 208 3.55 -7.99 -47.79
CA THR A 208 3.86 -9.27 -47.14
C THR A 208 4.64 -9.07 -45.85
N LEU A 209 3.96 -8.64 -44.79
CA LEU A 209 4.41 -8.90 -43.43
C LEU A 209 3.39 -9.84 -42.77
N PRO A 210 3.76 -11.06 -42.34
CA PRO A 210 2.92 -11.83 -41.44
C PRO A 210 2.72 -11.02 -40.14
N PRO A 211 1.55 -11.14 -39.47
CA PRO A 211 1.28 -10.37 -38.27
C PRO A 211 2.35 -10.62 -37.22
N ALA A 212 2.93 -9.53 -36.69
CA ALA A 212 3.89 -9.59 -35.61
C ALA A 212 3.28 -10.38 -34.44
N PRO A 213 4.01 -11.32 -33.81
CA PRO A 213 3.56 -11.88 -32.56
C PRO A 213 3.40 -10.72 -31.57
N ARG A 214 2.21 -10.60 -30.98
CA ARG A 214 1.98 -9.70 -29.85
C ARG A 214 2.93 -10.18 -28.76
N GLY A 215 4.04 -9.48 -28.59
CA GLY A 215 4.86 -9.64 -27.41
C GLY A 215 3.99 -9.30 -26.22
N ASP A 216 3.80 -10.27 -25.34
CA ASP A 216 3.14 -10.06 -24.06
C ASP A 216 3.83 -8.88 -23.37
N MET A 217 3.08 -7.82 -23.12
CA MET A 217 3.47 -6.84 -22.11
C MET A 217 3.34 -7.53 -20.75
N THR A 218 4.28 -8.42 -20.43
CA THR A 218 4.57 -8.70 -19.03
C THR A 218 5.19 -7.43 -18.48
N THR A 219 4.37 -6.63 -17.82
CA THR A 219 4.81 -5.58 -16.91
C THR A 219 5.93 -6.15 -16.03
N ALA A 220 7.16 -5.73 -16.30
CA ALA A 220 8.30 -6.03 -15.45
C ALA A 220 8.10 -5.29 -14.13
N ALA A 221 7.39 -5.94 -13.20
CA ALA A 221 7.46 -5.60 -11.80
C ALA A 221 8.91 -5.86 -11.32
N PRO A 222 9.52 -4.97 -10.50
CA PRO A 222 10.81 -5.25 -9.91
C PRO A 222 10.70 -6.52 -9.05
N GLY A 223 11.48 -7.54 -9.42
CA GLY A 223 11.37 -8.89 -8.88
C GLY A 223 11.57 -8.97 -7.38
N GLY A 224 10.56 -9.48 -6.67
CA GLY A 224 10.74 -10.14 -5.38
C GLY A 224 11.33 -11.55 -5.58
N PRO A 225 11.82 -12.21 -4.50
CA PRO A 225 12.42 -13.52 -4.61
C PRO A 225 11.39 -14.58 -5.06
N ALA A 226 11.79 -15.40 -6.02
CA ALA A 226 10.96 -16.48 -6.57
C ALA A 226 10.61 -17.52 -5.49
N MET A 227 9.32 -17.85 -5.35
CA MET A 227 8.88 -19.01 -4.58
C MET A 227 9.09 -20.31 -5.38
N PRO A 228 9.35 -21.46 -4.73
CA PRO A 228 9.48 -22.74 -5.44
C PRO A 228 8.14 -23.20 -6.01
N ALA A 229 8.15 -23.71 -7.24
CA ALA A 229 6.98 -24.22 -7.94
C ALA A 229 6.41 -25.49 -7.26
N VAL A 230 5.08 -25.52 -7.08
CA VAL A 230 4.32 -26.71 -6.67
C VAL A 230 3.97 -27.50 -7.94
N PRO A 231 4.15 -28.83 -8.01
CA PRO A 231 3.79 -29.61 -9.21
C PRO A 231 2.28 -29.70 -9.40
N ASP A 232 1.82 -29.44 -10.63
CA ASP A 232 0.42 -29.54 -11.06
C ASP A 232 -0.14 -30.97 -10.88
N GLN A 233 -1.23 -31.10 -10.13
CA GLN A 233 -2.14 -32.25 -10.24
C GLN A 233 -3.50 -31.78 -10.78
N PRO A 234 -4.09 -32.48 -11.76
CA PRO A 234 -5.38 -32.09 -12.33
C PRO A 234 -6.52 -32.41 -11.36
N PHE A 235 -7.25 -31.37 -10.94
CA PHE A 235 -8.47 -31.49 -10.13
C PHE A 235 -9.62 -32.06 -10.98
N SER A 236 -9.91 -33.35 -10.83
CA SER A 236 -11.20 -33.93 -11.22
C SER A 236 -12.24 -33.60 -10.15
N ALA A 237 -13.21 -32.75 -10.49
CA ALA A 237 -14.32 -32.41 -9.62
C ALA A 237 -15.33 -33.55 -9.52
N THR A 238 -15.50 -34.12 -8.33
CA THR A 238 -16.70 -34.89 -7.94
C THR A 238 -17.27 -34.29 -6.65
N PRO A 239 -18.57 -33.96 -6.59
CA PRO A 239 -19.17 -33.38 -5.39
C PRO A 239 -19.34 -34.44 -4.29
N PRO A 240 -19.15 -34.10 -3.01
CA PRO A 240 -19.26 -35.07 -1.93
C PRO A 240 -20.72 -35.39 -1.56
N VAL A 241 -20.99 -36.68 -1.36
CA VAL A 241 -22.23 -37.25 -0.81
C VAL A 241 -22.24 -37.06 0.73
N PRO A 242 -23.39 -36.77 1.37
CA PRO A 242 -23.43 -36.60 2.83
C PRO A 242 -23.45 -37.95 3.57
N GLY A 243 -22.68 -38.06 4.66
CA GLY A 243 -22.64 -39.22 5.56
C GLY A 243 -22.45 -38.81 7.03
N PRO A 244 -22.74 -39.70 8.01
CA PRO A 244 -23.71 -39.38 9.07
C PRO A 244 -23.12 -38.97 10.42
N HIS A 245 -24.00 -38.36 11.21
CA HIS A 245 -23.89 -38.06 12.63
C HIS A 245 -23.50 -39.27 13.48
N GLN A 246 -22.52 -39.07 14.37
CA GLN A 246 -22.44 -39.60 15.73
C GLN A 246 -21.78 -38.53 16.61
#